data_AF-A0A0B1U0K9-F1
#
_entry.id   AF-A0A0B1U0K9-F1
#
_cell.length_a   1.000
_cell.length_b   1.000
_cell.length_c   1.000
_cell.angle_alpha   90.00
_cell.angle_beta   90.00
_cell.angle_gamma   90.00
#
_symmetry.space_group_name_H-M   'P 1'
#
loop_
_entity.id
_entity.type
_entity.pdbx_description
1 polymer ?
#
loop_
_entity_poly.entity_id
_entity_poly.type
_entity_poly.pdbx_seq_one_letter_code
_entity_poly.pdbx_strand_id
1 'polypeptide(L)'
;MKPILAALACILCLALAAPASAEAPNMRQSINYFMNYFNEAVVQAIHIKEYEDQEGLAEKKPFTNEYVFLQDLKARIEKSLGLALNLCDLYYIYNKTTYCFTKDEKNYVFDRLDNIMDTLQKIKDTPYPASEEVLANKTSDAARQLAAFNERIDKLRAFTKSSLIVFQR
;
A
#
# COMPACT_ATOMS: atom_id res chain seq x y z
N MET A 1 -33.12 36.94 -16.15
CA MET A 1 -31.66 37.19 -16.24
C MET A 1 -30.82 36.47 -15.17
N LYS A 2 -31.36 36.08 -14.01
CA LYS A 2 -30.61 35.35 -12.96
C LYS A 2 -30.24 33.87 -13.22
N PRO A 3 -31.02 33.04 -13.96
CA PRO A 3 -30.70 31.61 -14.06
C PRO A 3 -29.56 31.31 -15.05
N ILE A 4 -29.31 32.19 -16.02
CA ILE A 4 -28.28 32.01 -17.05
C ILE A 4 -26.87 32.25 -16.46
N LEU A 5 -26.76 33.21 -15.52
CA LEU A 5 -25.52 33.49 -14.80
C LEU A 5 -25.11 32.34 -13.87
N ALA A 6 -26.07 31.65 -13.24
CA ALA A 6 -25.80 30.49 -12.41
C ALA A 6 -25.29 29.29 -13.23
N ALA A 7 -25.88 29.05 -14.40
CA ALA A 7 -25.44 27.99 -15.31
C ALA A 7 -24.02 28.25 -15.86
N LEU A 8 -23.69 29.50 -16.19
CA LEU A 8 -22.35 29.90 -16.61
C LEU A 8 -21.31 29.74 -15.49
N ALA A 9 -21.66 30.06 -14.25
CA ALA A 9 -20.79 29.85 -13.10
C ALA A 9 -20.53 28.36 -12.84
N CYS A 10 -21.55 27.50 -12.95
CA CYS A 10 -21.39 26.05 -12.80
C CYS A 10 -20.51 25.44 -13.92
N ILE A 11 -20.65 25.92 -15.16
CA ILE A 11 -19.79 25.48 -16.27
C ILE A 11 -18.35 25.96 -16.09
N LEU A 12 -18.14 27.18 -15.57
CA LEU A 12 -16.80 27.69 -15.24
C LEU A 12 -16.14 26.91 -14.10
N CYS A 13 -16.91 26.53 -13.07
CA CYS A 13 -16.44 25.68 -11.97
C CYS A 13 -16.11 24.26 -12.45
N LEU A 14 -16.88 23.70 -13.39
CA LEU A 14 -16.60 22.40 -14.01
C LEU A 14 -15.39 22.46 -14.96
N ALA A 15 -15.14 23.59 -15.62
CA ALA A 15 -13.97 23.81 -16.47
C ALA A 15 -12.67 24.01 -15.67
N LEU A 16 -12.74 24.60 -14.47
CA LEU A 16 -11.64 24.67 -13.51
C LEU A 16 -11.43 23.37 -12.72
N ALA A 17 -12.46 22.51 -12.67
CA ALA A 17 -12.36 21.12 -12.24
C ALA A 17 -11.92 20.20 -13.40
N ALA A 18 -11.17 20.72 -14.38
CA ALA A 18 -10.23 19.88 -15.09
C ALA A 18 -9.46 19.10 -14.01
N PRO A 19 -9.35 17.76 -14.09
CA PRO A 19 -8.50 17.06 -13.16
C PRO A 19 -7.15 17.72 -13.34
N ALA A 20 -6.68 18.42 -12.30
CA ALA A 20 -5.26 18.63 -12.13
C ALA A 20 -4.71 17.20 -12.16
N SER A 21 -4.29 16.77 -13.35
CA SER A 21 -3.69 15.48 -13.59
C SER A 21 -2.60 15.44 -12.54
N ALA A 22 -2.81 14.65 -11.49
CA ALA A 22 -1.90 14.60 -10.36
C ALA A 22 -0.52 14.40 -10.97
N GLU A 23 0.32 15.42 -10.82
CA GLU A 23 1.61 15.45 -11.50
C GLU A 23 2.34 14.18 -11.05
N ALA A 24 2.71 13.33 -12.02
CA ALA A 24 3.27 12.02 -11.71
C ALA A 24 4.44 12.21 -10.73
N PRO A 25 4.52 11.43 -9.63
CA PRO A 25 5.50 11.69 -8.60
C PRO A 25 6.91 11.59 -9.17
N ASN A 26 7.72 12.62 -8.91
CA ASN A 26 9.12 12.62 -9.29
C ASN A 26 9.92 11.61 -8.45
N MET A 27 11.15 11.32 -8.86
CA MET A 27 11.99 10.29 -8.21
C MET A 27 12.11 10.48 -6.70
N ARG A 28 12.26 11.72 -6.24
CA ARG A 28 12.37 12.06 -4.82
C ARG A 28 11.07 11.76 -4.08
N GLN A 29 9.92 12.11 -4.66
CA GLN A 29 8.61 11.80 -4.09
C GLN A 29 8.38 10.29 -4.00
N SER A 30 8.76 9.54 -5.03
CA SER A 30 8.63 8.07 -5.03
C SER A 30 9.53 7.42 -3.98
N ILE A 31 10.80 7.81 -3.88
CA ILE A 31 11.70 7.29 -2.84
C ILE A 31 11.17 7.62 -1.45
N ASN A 32 10.76 8.87 -1.21
CA ASN A 32 10.20 9.27 0.08
C ASN A 32 8.95 8.43 0.43
N TYR A 33 8.09 8.13 -0.55
CA TYR A 33 6.93 7.29 -0.34
C TYR A 33 7.34 5.89 0.13
N PHE A 34 8.27 5.24 -0.57
CA PHE A 34 8.72 3.89 -0.20
C PHE A 34 9.44 3.85 1.15
N MET A 35 10.22 4.89 1.48
CA MET A 35 10.85 5.01 2.80
C MET A 35 9.81 5.19 3.92
N ASN A 36 8.77 5.98 3.69
CA ASN A 36 7.67 6.12 4.65
C ASN A 36 6.91 4.80 4.81
N TYR A 37 6.60 4.10 3.72
CA TYR A 37 5.98 2.77 3.76
C TYR A 37 6.83 1.80 4.59
N PHE A 38 8.15 1.80 4.36
CA PHE A 38 9.10 0.97 5.10
C PHE A 38 9.05 1.27 6.60
N ASN A 39 9.15 2.54 6.97
CA ASN A 39 9.13 2.98 8.35
C ASN A 39 7.81 2.60 9.04
N GLU A 40 6.67 2.84 8.41
CA GLU A 40 5.35 2.48 8.94
C GLU A 40 5.21 0.98 9.14
N ALA A 41 5.68 0.16 8.21
CA ALA A 41 5.63 -1.29 8.31
C ALA A 41 6.55 -1.82 9.44
N VAL A 42 7.74 -1.25 9.60
CA VAL A 42 8.67 -1.61 10.69
C VAL A 42 8.10 -1.21 12.05
N VAL A 43 7.60 0.02 12.19
CA VAL A 43 6.94 0.49 13.42
C VAL A 43 5.76 -0.41 13.76
N GLN A 44 4.97 -0.81 12.77
CA GLN A 44 3.87 -1.73 12.99
C GLN A 44 4.36 -3.09 13.54
N ALA A 45 5.40 -3.67 12.94
CA ALA A 45 5.96 -4.94 13.40
C ALA A 45 6.51 -4.83 14.84
N ILE A 46 7.11 -3.70 15.20
CA ILE A 46 7.55 -3.41 16.57
C ILE A 46 6.36 -3.37 17.53
N HIS A 47 5.31 -2.61 17.21
CA HIS A 47 4.11 -2.56 18.06
C HIS A 47 3.46 -3.94 18.28
N ILE A 48 3.41 -4.77 17.23
CA ILE A 48 2.91 -6.15 17.36
C ILE A 48 3.79 -6.93 18.34
N LYS A 49 5.12 -6.79 18.26
CA LYS A 49 6.04 -7.48 19.16
C LYS A 49 5.93 -6.99 20.61
N GLU A 50 5.83 -5.70 20.82
CA GLU A 50 5.63 -5.11 22.15
C GLU A 50 4.32 -5.59 22.78
N TYR A 51 3.24 -5.67 21.99
CA TYR A 51 1.96 -6.21 22.44
C TYR A 51 2.08 -7.69 22.83
N GLU A 52 2.74 -8.51 21.99
CA GLU A 52 3.00 -9.92 22.30
C GLU A 52 3.72 -10.11 23.64
N ASP A 53 4.71 -9.26 23.92
CA ASP A 53 5.51 -9.30 25.14
C ASP A 53 4.73 -8.81 26.37
N GLN A 54 3.97 -7.72 26.24
CA GLN A 54 3.11 -7.18 27.32
C GLN A 54 2.04 -8.18 27.76
N GLU A 55 1.41 -8.86 26.80
CA GLU A 55 0.35 -9.82 27.04
C GLU A 55 0.87 -11.24 27.34
N GLY A 56 2.19 -11.45 27.33
CA GLY A 56 2.82 -12.75 27.53
C GLY A 56 2.31 -13.82 26.56
N LEU A 57 1.98 -13.43 25.32
CA LEU A 57 1.33 -14.33 24.35
C LEU A 57 2.24 -15.50 23.96
N ALA A 58 3.55 -15.29 23.97
CA ALA A 58 4.54 -16.33 23.67
C ALA A 58 4.66 -17.40 24.77
N GLU A 59 4.30 -17.08 26.02
CA GLU A 59 4.47 -17.96 27.19
C GLU A 59 3.18 -18.72 27.56
N LYS A 60 2.04 -18.33 26.99
CA LYS A 60 0.75 -19.00 27.21
C LYS A 60 0.72 -20.39 26.50
N LYS A 61 0.13 -21.41 27.17
CA LYS A 61 -0.06 -22.81 26.71
C LYS A 61 -0.48 -22.88 25.22
N PRO A 62 -0.06 -23.95 24.49
CA PRO A 62 0.54 -23.83 23.16
C PRO A 62 -0.28 -22.92 22.24
N PHE A 63 0.38 -21.88 21.71
CA PHE A 63 -0.06 -20.92 20.69
C PHE A 63 -1.54 -20.51 20.77
N THR A 64 -1.83 -19.38 21.40
CA THR A 64 -3.17 -18.78 21.33
C THR A 64 -3.53 -18.45 19.88
N ASN A 65 -4.82 -18.50 19.52
CA ASN A 65 -5.29 -18.10 18.19
C ASN A 65 -4.83 -16.68 17.83
N GLU A 66 -4.78 -15.80 18.83
CA GLU A 66 -4.26 -14.44 18.69
C GLU A 66 -2.76 -14.42 18.36
N TYR A 67 -1.94 -15.23 19.03
CA TYR A 67 -0.52 -15.34 18.71
C TYR A 67 -0.30 -15.83 17.27
N VAL A 68 -1.03 -16.86 16.84
CA VAL A 68 -0.94 -17.40 15.47
C VAL A 68 -1.33 -16.34 14.44
N PHE A 69 -2.40 -15.60 14.70
CA PHE A 69 -2.83 -14.47 13.88
C PHE A 69 -1.75 -13.39 13.76
N LEU A 70 -1.15 -12.97 14.88
CA LEU A 70 -0.12 -11.93 14.88
C LEU A 70 1.17 -12.38 14.18
N GLN A 71 1.55 -13.66 14.28
CA GLN A 71 2.67 -14.20 13.49
C GLN A 71 2.36 -14.15 11.99
N ASP A 72 1.16 -14.56 11.57
CA ASP A 72 0.75 -14.49 10.16
C ASP A 72 0.73 -13.03 9.66
N LEU A 73 0.24 -12.09 10.47
CA LEU A 73 0.25 -10.66 10.14
C LEU A 73 1.69 -10.14 9.96
N LYS A 74 2.63 -10.50 10.85
CA LYS A 74 4.05 -10.12 10.71
C LYS A 74 4.66 -10.69 9.43
N ALA A 75 4.39 -11.94 9.10
CA ALA A 75 4.87 -12.55 7.86
C ALA A 75 4.33 -11.83 6.61
N ARG A 76 3.06 -11.38 6.63
CA ARG A 76 2.47 -10.58 5.56
C ARG A 76 3.05 -9.18 5.47
N ILE A 77 3.36 -8.54 6.61
CA ILE A 77 4.09 -7.27 6.66
C ILE A 77 5.44 -7.41 5.97
N GLU A 78 6.23 -8.41 6.35
CA GLU A 78 7.54 -8.70 5.74
C GLU A 78 7.44 -8.96 4.23
N LYS A 79 6.47 -9.78 3.81
CA LYS A 79 6.24 -10.05 2.38
C LYS A 79 5.88 -8.77 1.62
N SER A 80 5.04 -7.91 2.20
CA SER A 80 4.65 -6.64 1.59
C SER A 80 5.82 -5.65 1.51
N LEU A 81 6.73 -5.66 2.50
CA LEU A 81 7.96 -4.89 2.49
C LEU A 81 8.87 -5.30 1.33
N GLY A 82 9.06 -6.60 1.11
CA GLY A 82 9.84 -7.11 -0.02
C GLY A 82 9.26 -6.68 -1.38
N LEU A 83 7.93 -6.65 -1.50
CA LEU A 83 7.25 -6.15 -2.71
C LEU A 83 7.42 -4.64 -2.88
N ALA A 84 7.31 -3.86 -1.80
CA ALA A 84 7.52 -2.41 -1.83
C ALA A 84 8.96 -2.03 -2.22
N LEU A 85 9.96 -2.79 -1.77
CA LEU A 85 11.36 -2.61 -2.18
C LEU A 85 11.55 -2.91 -3.67
N ASN A 86 10.93 -4.00 -4.17
CA ASN A 86 10.96 -4.32 -5.61
C ASN A 86 10.35 -3.19 -6.46
N LEU A 87 9.25 -2.59 -5.98
CA LEU A 87 8.67 -1.40 -6.61
C LEU A 87 9.65 -0.22 -6.54
N CYS A 88 10.26 0.06 -5.39
CA CYS A 88 11.25 1.13 -5.26
C CYS A 88 12.39 1.00 -6.27
N ASP A 89 12.93 -0.20 -6.46
CA ASP A 89 13.97 -0.49 -7.44
C ASP A 89 13.52 -0.23 -8.87
N LEU A 90 12.31 -0.68 -9.24
CA LEU A 90 11.72 -0.42 -10.56
C LEU A 90 11.60 1.09 -10.79
N TYR A 91 11.12 1.85 -9.81
CA TYR A 91 10.98 3.30 -9.94
C TYR A 91 12.33 4.02 -10.01
N TYR A 92 13.32 3.54 -9.26
CA TYR A 92 14.67 4.09 -9.29
C TYR A 92 15.32 3.90 -10.67
N ILE A 93 15.23 2.70 -11.24
CA ILE A 93 15.80 2.38 -12.56
C ILE A 93 15.16 3.26 -13.64
N TYR A 94 13.83 3.38 -13.62
CA TYR A 94 13.10 4.06 -14.70
C TYR A 94 13.12 5.59 -14.63
N ASN A 95 13.18 6.16 -13.42
CA ASN A 95 13.21 7.62 -13.28
C ASN A 95 14.64 8.18 -13.47
N LYS A 96 15.67 7.39 -13.13
CA LYS A 96 17.07 7.82 -13.23
C LYS A 96 17.63 7.70 -14.65
N THR A 97 17.14 6.74 -15.42
CA THR A 97 17.72 6.46 -16.72
C THR A 97 16.96 7.22 -17.81
N THR A 98 17.65 8.13 -18.49
CA THR A 98 17.31 8.58 -19.85
C THR A 98 17.48 7.43 -20.86
N TYR A 99 17.14 6.19 -20.46
CA TYR A 99 17.21 5.01 -21.30
C TYR A 99 15.96 4.98 -22.15
N CYS A 100 16.14 4.95 -23.47
CA CYS A 100 15.07 4.58 -24.37
C CYS A 100 14.85 3.07 -24.25
N PHE A 101 14.00 2.65 -23.30
CA PHE A 101 13.60 1.25 -23.19
C PHE A 101 12.97 0.79 -24.49
N THR A 102 13.37 -0.40 -24.94
CA THR A 102 12.69 -1.11 -26.02
C THR A 102 11.25 -1.43 -25.63
N LYS A 103 10.39 -1.69 -26.62
CA LYS A 103 9.00 -2.08 -26.38
C LYS A 103 8.89 -3.30 -25.45
N ASP A 104 9.79 -4.26 -25.61
CA ASP A 104 9.79 -5.51 -24.84
C ASP A 104 10.20 -5.29 -23.38
N GLU A 105 11.16 -4.40 -23.12
CA GLU A 105 11.54 -4.03 -21.75
C GLU A 105 10.42 -3.28 -21.03
N LYS A 106 9.71 -2.38 -21.73
CA LYS A 106 8.53 -1.70 -21.17
C LYS A 106 7.44 -2.71 -20.81
N ASN A 107 7.14 -3.66 -21.69
CA ASN A 107 6.15 -4.72 -21.43
C ASN A 107 6.55 -5.57 -20.22
N TYR A 108 7.80 -6.02 -20.14
CA TYR A 108 8.30 -6.80 -19.01
C TYR A 108 8.09 -6.08 -17.67
N VAL A 109 8.24 -4.75 -17.64
CA VAL A 109 8.04 -3.99 -16.41
C VAL A 109 6.58 -3.77 -16.07
N PHE A 110 5.71 -3.51 -17.05
CA PHE A 110 4.27 -3.50 -16.77
C PHE A 110 3.80 -4.87 -16.24
N ASP A 111 4.24 -5.97 -16.84
CA ASP A 111 3.93 -7.32 -16.37
C ASP A 111 4.42 -7.53 -14.92
N ARG A 112 5.63 -7.05 -14.60
CA ARG A 112 6.19 -7.16 -13.24
C ARG A 112 5.42 -6.30 -12.23
N LEU A 113 5.03 -5.08 -12.61
CA LEU A 113 4.20 -4.20 -11.78
C LEU A 113 2.85 -4.83 -11.51
N ASP A 114 2.18 -5.37 -12.54
CA ASP A 114 0.89 -6.05 -12.41
C ASP A 114 1.00 -7.27 -11.50
N ASN A 115 2.03 -8.09 -11.67
CA ASN A 115 2.30 -9.23 -10.79
C ASN A 115 2.49 -8.83 -9.32
N ILE A 116 3.20 -7.72 -9.06
CA ILE A 116 3.37 -7.20 -7.69
C ILE A 116 2.03 -6.72 -7.15
N MET A 117 1.27 -5.97 -7.93
CA MET A 117 -0.04 -5.42 -7.57
C MET A 117 -1.08 -6.49 -7.25
N ASP A 118 -1.06 -7.58 -8.01
CA ASP A 118 -1.89 -8.77 -7.78
C ASP A 118 -1.44 -9.52 -6.54
N THR A 119 -0.13 -9.64 -6.31
CA THR A 119 0.40 -10.29 -5.11
C THR A 119 0.02 -9.51 -3.85
N LEU A 120 0.10 -8.17 -3.87
CA LEU A 120 -0.35 -7.31 -2.78
C LEU A 120 -1.85 -7.50 -2.49
N GLN A 121 -2.69 -7.58 -3.52
CA GLN A 121 -4.11 -7.85 -3.36
C GLN A 121 -4.36 -9.24 -2.76
N LYS A 122 -3.67 -10.28 -3.25
CA LYS A 122 -3.77 -11.64 -2.70
C LYS A 122 -3.35 -11.71 -1.23
N ILE A 123 -2.31 -10.98 -0.82
CA ILE A 123 -1.90 -10.90 0.59
C ILE A 123 -3.03 -10.32 1.46
N LYS A 124 -3.77 -9.34 0.94
CA LYS A 124 -4.90 -8.72 1.64
C LYS A 124 -6.11 -9.66 1.72
N ASP A 125 -6.41 -10.36 0.63
CA ASP A 125 -7.62 -11.18 0.50
C ASP A 125 -7.48 -12.57 1.09
N THR A 126 -6.25 -13.06 1.29
CA THR A 126 -6.01 -14.37 1.90
C THR A 126 -6.60 -14.37 3.32
N PRO A 127 -7.47 -15.32 3.69
CA PRO A 127 -8.04 -15.39 5.02
C PRO A 127 -6.97 -15.48 6.11
N TYR A 128 -7.22 -14.90 7.28
CA TYR A 128 -6.33 -15.02 8.43
C TYR A 128 -6.68 -16.26 9.26
N PRO A 129 -5.70 -16.92 9.88
CA PRO A 129 -5.93 -18.01 10.82
C PRO A 129 -6.37 -17.47 12.20
N ALA A 130 -7.46 -16.71 12.24
CA ALA A 130 -7.99 -16.09 13.46
C ALA A 130 -9.40 -16.63 13.77
N SER A 131 -9.72 -16.82 15.05
CA SER A 131 -11.11 -17.04 15.46
C SER A 131 -11.95 -15.78 15.23
N GLU A 132 -13.25 -15.93 15.00
CA GLU A 132 -14.17 -14.79 14.83
C GLU A 132 -14.06 -13.79 15.99
N GLU A 133 -13.78 -14.26 17.20
CA GLU A 133 -13.59 -13.43 18.40
C GLU A 133 -12.43 -12.43 18.29
N VAL A 134 -11.31 -12.81 17.67
CA VAL A 134 -10.12 -11.95 17.50
C VAL A 134 -10.42 -10.80 16.54
N LEU A 135 -11.24 -11.06 15.52
CA LEU A 135 -11.59 -10.09 14.47
C LEU A 135 -12.92 -9.34 14.73
N ALA A 136 -13.81 -9.90 15.55
CA ALA A 136 -15.12 -9.31 15.85
C ALA A 136 -14.99 -8.05 16.71
N ASN A 137 -14.01 -8.01 17.61
CA ASN A 137 -13.73 -6.82 18.40
C ASN A 137 -12.88 -5.82 17.60
N LYS A 138 -13.54 -4.91 16.89
CA LYS A 138 -12.88 -3.86 16.09
C LYS A 138 -12.00 -2.89 16.90
N THR A 139 -12.08 -2.92 18.23
CA THR A 139 -11.24 -2.08 19.10
C THR A 139 -10.00 -2.81 19.63
N SER A 140 -9.91 -4.14 19.43
CA SER A 140 -8.74 -4.92 19.82
C SER A 140 -7.48 -4.42 19.10
N ASP A 141 -6.31 -4.61 19.72
CA ASP A 141 -5.04 -4.33 19.05
C ASP A 141 -4.90 -5.16 17.78
N ALA A 142 -5.24 -6.45 17.81
CA ALA A 142 -5.24 -7.31 16.64
C ALA A 142 -6.05 -6.73 15.45
N ALA A 143 -7.28 -6.24 15.70
CA ALA A 143 -8.11 -5.64 14.68
C ALA A 143 -7.57 -4.29 14.18
N ARG A 144 -7.02 -3.46 15.08
CA ARG A 144 -6.38 -2.19 14.71
C ARG A 144 -5.13 -2.42 13.84
N GLN A 145 -4.31 -3.41 14.17
CA GLN A 145 -3.14 -3.77 13.38
C GLN A 145 -3.53 -4.31 12.01
N LEU A 146 -4.57 -5.16 11.92
CA LEU A 146 -5.07 -5.61 10.63
C LEU A 146 -5.57 -4.45 9.76
N ALA A 147 -6.35 -3.54 10.34
CA ALA A 147 -6.87 -2.38 9.62
C ALA A 147 -5.75 -1.50 9.08
N ALA A 148 -4.74 -1.18 9.91
CA ALA A 148 -3.58 -0.40 9.50
C ALA A 148 -2.77 -1.09 8.39
N PHE A 149 -2.61 -2.41 8.47
CA PHE A 149 -1.96 -3.19 7.42
C PHE A 149 -2.73 -3.10 6.09
N ASN A 150 -4.04 -3.36 6.11
CA ASN A 150 -4.89 -3.33 4.92
C ASN A 150 -4.92 -1.93 4.28
N GLU A 151 -5.06 -0.89 5.08
CA GLU A 151 -5.02 0.50 4.61
C GLU A 151 -3.68 0.82 3.94
N ARG A 152 -2.57 0.36 4.53
CA ARG A 152 -1.23 0.59 3.98
C ARG A 152 -1.04 -0.14 2.64
N ILE A 153 -1.52 -1.38 2.51
CA ILE A 153 -1.52 -2.11 1.23
C ILE A 153 -2.34 -1.36 0.17
N ASP A 154 -3.51 -0.85 0.54
CA ASP A 154 -4.37 -0.10 -0.38
C ASP A 154 -3.72 1.23 -0.81
N LYS A 155 -3.06 1.94 0.10
CA LYS A 155 -2.27 3.13 -0.21
C LYS A 155 -1.11 2.81 -1.16
N LEU A 156 -0.35 1.73 -0.92
CA LEU A 156 0.76 1.32 -1.79
C LEU A 156 0.26 1.04 -3.21
N ARG A 157 -0.83 0.27 -3.31
CA ARG A 157 -1.44 -0.05 -4.60
C ARG A 157 -1.95 1.20 -5.31
N ALA A 158 -2.61 2.11 -4.59
CA ALA A 158 -3.08 3.37 -5.15
C ALA A 158 -1.91 4.25 -5.64
N PHE A 159 -0.83 4.33 -4.86
CA PHE A 159 0.39 5.04 -5.24
C PHE A 159 1.02 4.45 -6.50
N THR A 160 1.20 3.12 -6.57
CA THR A 160 1.75 2.46 -7.75
C THR A 160 0.91 2.78 -8.98
N LYS A 161 -0.43 2.65 -8.91
CA LYS A 161 -1.34 2.97 -10.02
C LYS A 161 -1.25 4.43 -10.48
N SER A 162 -1.26 5.38 -9.56
CA SER A 162 -1.21 6.81 -9.91
C SER A 162 0.14 7.22 -10.50
N SER A 163 1.19 6.49 -10.16
CA SER A 163 2.54 6.77 -10.62
C SER A 163 2.99 5.95 -11.83
N LEU A 164 2.12 5.10 -12.39
CA LEU A 164 2.36 4.37 -13.65
C LEU A 164 2.64 5.30 -14.84
N ILE A 165 2.17 6.56 -14.77
CA ILE A 165 2.44 7.60 -15.78
C ILE A 165 3.95 7.78 -16.02
N VAL A 166 4.80 7.50 -15.01
CA VAL A 166 6.27 7.55 -15.15
C VAL A 166 6.77 6.56 -16.22
N PHE A 167 6.10 5.42 -16.41
CA PHE A 167 6.49 4.39 -17.38
C PHE A 167 5.87 4.57 -18.77
N GLN A 168 4.93 5.51 -18.93
CA GLN A 168 4.22 5.78 -20.19
C GLN A 168 4.90 6.84 -21.05
N ARG A 169 5.91 7.54 -20.52
CA ARG A 169 6.77 8.47 -21.28
C ARG A 169 7.83 7.71 -22.08
#